data_AF-A0A920UIT4-F1
#
_entry.id   AF-A0A920UIT4-F1
#
_cell.length_a   1.000
_cell.length_b   1.000
_cell.length_c   1.000
_cell.angle_alpha   90.00
_cell.angle_beta   90.00
_cell.angle_gamma   90.00
#
_symmetry.space_group_name_H-M   'P 1'
#
loop_
_entity.id
_entity.type
_entity.pdbx_description
1 polymer ?
#
loop_
_entity_poly.entity_id
_entity_poly.type
_entity_poly.pdbx_seq_one_letter_code
_entity_poly.pdbx_strand_id
1 'polypeptide(L)'
;MVFPSSDIVVDPLVMPIGALNSAGMQVIKLVRRLQDELKVNTTCGASNVSFGLPNRNGINSAFLTMAIASGLTSAITNPLHESVMQSVLGADVMMGNDPNCVRWINRYRQPVTEGEKAVEEEQTS
;
A
#
# COMPACT_ATOMS: atom_id res chain seq x y z
N MET A 1 -1.67 -10.44 -32.87
CA MET A 1 -0.94 -9.71 -31.81
C MET A 1 -1.56 -10.14 -30.49
N VAL A 2 -0.90 -11.02 -29.75
CA VAL A 2 -1.39 -11.49 -28.44
C VAL A 2 -0.65 -10.65 -27.40
N PHE A 3 -1.36 -9.79 -26.70
CA PHE A 3 -0.80 -9.03 -25.59
C PHE A 3 -0.68 -9.94 -24.37
N PRO A 4 0.50 -10.06 -23.72
CA PRO A 4 0.63 -10.81 -22.49
C PRO A 4 -0.26 -10.20 -21.40
N SER A 5 -0.92 -11.03 -20.60
CA SER A 5 -1.77 -10.56 -19.48
C SER A 5 -1.03 -9.69 -18.47
N SER A 6 0.30 -9.78 -18.42
CA SER A 6 1.17 -8.94 -17.59
C SER A 6 1.28 -7.48 -18.05
N ASP A 7 0.99 -7.17 -19.32
CA ASP A 7 1.05 -5.80 -19.86
C ASP A 7 -0.30 -5.07 -19.78
N ILE A 8 -1.34 -5.74 -19.28
CA ILE A 8 -2.67 -5.16 -19.14
C ILE A 8 -2.84 -4.72 -17.69
N VAL A 9 -2.98 -3.41 -17.51
CA VAL A 9 -3.30 -2.78 -16.23
C VAL A 9 -4.77 -2.39 -16.24
N VAL A 10 -5.57 -3.01 -15.38
CA VAL A 10 -6.99 -2.68 -15.23
C VAL A 10 -7.14 -1.66 -14.10
N ASP A 11 -7.71 -0.49 -14.41
CA ASP A 11 -8.17 0.48 -13.41
C ASP A 11 -9.69 0.39 -13.28
N PRO A 12 -10.22 -0.06 -12.13
CA PRO A 12 -11.66 -0.15 -11.92
C PRO A 12 -12.38 1.21 -11.80
N LEU A 13 -11.72 2.35 -12.05
CA LEU A 13 -12.30 3.71 -12.02
C LEU A 13 -13.17 3.91 -10.77
N VAL A 14 -12.52 3.85 -9.60
CA VAL A 14 -13.21 3.89 -8.32
C VAL A 14 -14.04 5.17 -8.18
N MET A 15 -15.36 5.00 -8.03
CA MET A 15 -16.27 6.09 -7.65
C MET A 15 -15.99 6.53 -6.21
N PRO A 16 -16.13 7.83 -5.88
CA PRO A 16 -15.89 8.33 -4.54
C PRO A 16 -16.76 7.59 -3.50
N ILE A 17 -16.16 7.15 -2.39
CA ILE A 17 -16.88 6.45 -1.29
C ILE A 17 -17.98 7.34 -0.70
N GLY A 18 -17.83 8.67 -0.79
CA GLY A 18 -18.86 9.63 -0.37
C GLY A 18 -20.17 9.53 -1.16
N ALA A 19 -20.16 8.97 -2.38
CA ALA A 19 -21.36 8.81 -3.21
C ALA A 19 -22.09 7.48 -2.97
N LEU A 20 -21.34 6.41 -2.66
CA LEU A 20 -21.87 5.05 -2.47
C LEU A 20 -21.09 4.35 -1.35
N ASN A 21 -21.75 4.08 -0.22
CA ASN A 21 -21.15 3.41 0.94
C ASN A 21 -20.56 2.02 0.58
N SER A 22 -21.21 1.31 -0.35
CA SER A 22 -20.77 -0.02 -0.81
C SER A 22 -19.64 0.01 -1.86
N ALA A 23 -19.23 1.19 -2.36
CA ALA A 23 -18.24 1.30 -3.43
C ALA A 23 -16.89 0.68 -3.03
N GLY A 24 -16.42 0.93 -1.81
CA GLY A 24 -15.15 0.37 -1.32
C GLY A 24 -15.15 -1.16 -1.31
N MET A 25 -16.22 -1.79 -0.79
CA MET A 25 -16.34 -3.25 -0.77
C MET A 25 -16.44 -3.85 -2.18
N GLN A 26 -17.15 -3.18 -3.09
CA GLN A 26 -17.26 -3.64 -4.48
C GLN A 26 -15.92 -3.62 -5.19
N VAL A 27 -15.12 -2.56 -4.99
CA VAL A 27 -13.78 -2.44 -5.58
C VAL A 27 -12.85 -3.53 -5.05
N ILE A 28 -12.81 -3.76 -3.74
CA ILE A 28 -12.00 -4.82 -3.12
C ILE A 28 -12.34 -6.19 -3.72
N LYS A 29 -13.64 -6.51 -3.83
CA LYS A 29 -14.11 -7.76 -4.45
C LYS A 29 -13.73 -7.85 -5.93
N LEU A 30 -13.82 -6.73 -6.65
CA LEU A 30 -13.47 -6.68 -8.06
C LEU A 30 -11.96 -6.91 -8.26
N VAL A 31 -11.10 -6.21 -7.51
CA VAL A 31 -9.65 -6.40 -7.55
C VAL A 31 -9.30 -7.88 -7.29
N ARG A 32 -9.93 -8.49 -6.27
CA ARG A 32 -9.69 -9.90 -5.96
C ARG A 32 -10.09 -10.83 -7.11
N ARG A 33 -11.26 -10.61 -7.72
CA ARG A 33 -11.71 -11.41 -8.86
C ARG A 33 -10.84 -11.20 -10.10
N LEU A 34 -10.39 -9.97 -10.36
CA LEU A 34 -9.46 -9.68 -11.46
C LEU A 34 -8.13 -10.41 -11.26
N GLN A 35 -7.62 -10.45 -10.03
CA GLN A 35 -6.42 -11.21 -9.69
C GLN A 35 -6.64 -12.72 -9.88
N ASP A 36 -7.70 -13.27 -9.29
CA ASP A 36 -7.96 -14.72 -9.27
C ASP A 36 -8.35 -15.27 -10.66
N GLU A 37 -9.21 -14.55 -11.40
CA GLU A 37 -9.79 -15.01 -12.67
C GLU A 37 -8.93 -14.63 -13.89
N LEU A 38 -8.42 -13.40 -13.93
CA LEU A 38 -7.73 -12.85 -15.12
C LEU A 38 -6.20 -12.79 -14.95
N LYS A 39 -5.68 -12.88 -13.71
CA LYS A 39 -4.25 -12.76 -13.38
C LYS A 39 -3.58 -11.54 -14.01
N VAL A 40 -4.35 -10.46 -14.15
CA VAL A 40 -3.89 -9.18 -14.71
C VAL A 40 -3.40 -8.26 -13.61
N ASN A 41 -2.49 -7.36 -13.97
CA ASN A 41 -2.07 -6.30 -13.08
C ASN A 41 -3.24 -5.32 -12.88
N THR A 42 -3.46 -4.90 -11.64
CA THR A 42 -4.55 -3.97 -11.30
C THR A 42 -3.94 -2.71 -10.70
N THR A 43 -4.36 -1.55 -11.20
CA THR A 43 -3.99 -0.24 -10.64
C THR A 43 -5.20 0.43 -10.02
N CYS A 44 -5.00 1.21 -8.97
CA CYS A 44 -6.08 1.97 -8.38
C CYS A 44 -5.61 3.37 -7.96
N GLY A 45 -6.40 4.39 -8.30
CA GLY A 45 -6.19 5.76 -7.84
C GLY A 45 -6.70 5.98 -6.42
N ALA A 46 -5.79 6.12 -5.45
CA ALA A 46 -6.16 6.35 -4.05
C ALA A 46 -6.82 7.73 -3.83
N SER A 47 -6.50 8.73 -4.64
CA SER A 47 -7.00 10.10 -4.50
C SER A 47 -8.48 10.26 -4.86
N ASN A 48 -9.02 9.40 -5.72
CA ASN A 48 -10.41 9.48 -6.20
C ASN A 48 -11.40 8.88 -5.17
N VAL A 49 -10.93 7.91 -4.39
CA VAL A 49 -11.70 7.17 -3.39
C VAL A 49 -12.23 8.08 -2.28
N SER A 50 -11.42 9.05 -1.84
CA SER A 50 -11.76 9.98 -0.75
C SER A 50 -12.21 11.36 -1.24
N PHE A 51 -12.54 11.51 -2.52
CA PHE A 51 -13.00 12.79 -3.06
C PHE A 51 -14.31 13.22 -2.37
N GLY A 52 -14.26 14.35 -1.65
CA GLY A 52 -15.40 14.90 -0.90
C GLY A 52 -15.38 14.64 0.61
N LEU A 53 -14.40 13.89 1.15
CA LEU A 53 -14.32 13.58 2.60
C LEU A 53 -13.23 14.39 3.34
N PRO A 54 -13.45 14.75 4.62
CA PRO A 54 -12.39 15.28 5.48
C PRO A 54 -11.39 14.17 5.86
N ASN A 55 -10.13 14.54 6.12
CA ASN A 55 -9.04 13.61 6.47
C ASN A 55 -8.83 12.46 5.45
N ARG A 56 -8.70 12.83 4.17
CA ARG A 56 -8.52 11.93 3.02
C ARG A 56 -7.38 10.92 3.19
N ASN A 57 -6.30 11.32 3.84
CA ASN A 57 -5.10 10.50 4.01
C ASN A 57 -5.37 9.23 4.82
N GLY A 58 -6.19 9.31 5.87
CA GLY A 58 -6.54 8.14 6.67
C GLY A 58 -7.38 7.12 5.88
N ILE A 59 -8.38 7.60 5.15
CA ILE A 59 -9.25 6.75 4.30
C ILE A 59 -8.44 6.12 3.17
N ASN A 60 -7.59 6.90 2.51
CA ASN A 60 -6.73 6.40 1.43
C ASN A 60 -5.77 5.33 1.95
N SER A 61 -5.19 5.55 3.14
CA SER A 61 -4.29 4.59 3.76
C SER A 61 -4.97 3.25 4.03
N ALA A 62 -6.16 3.28 4.65
CA ALA A 62 -6.94 2.09 4.96
C ALA A 62 -7.43 1.36 3.70
N PHE A 63 -7.90 2.12 2.70
CA PHE A 63 -8.33 1.57 1.43
C PHE A 63 -7.17 0.89 0.69
N LEU A 64 -5.99 1.54 0.63
CA LEU A 64 -4.81 0.97 -0.02
C LEU A 64 -4.32 -0.31 0.66
N THR A 65 -4.29 -0.36 1.99
CA THR A 65 -3.90 -1.58 2.72
C THR A 65 -4.83 -2.74 2.37
N MET A 66 -6.15 -2.51 2.37
CA MET A 66 -7.13 -3.52 1.99
C MET A 66 -7.02 -3.95 0.52
N ALA A 67 -6.76 -3.01 -0.37
CA ALA A 67 -6.60 -3.29 -1.79
C ALA A 67 -5.33 -4.12 -2.05
N ILE A 68 -4.19 -3.77 -1.43
CA ILE A 68 -2.94 -4.55 -1.48
C ILE A 68 -3.20 -5.97 -0.95
N ALA A 69 -3.90 -6.11 0.18
CA ALA A 69 -4.27 -7.41 0.72
C ALA A 69 -5.15 -8.25 -0.24
N SER A 70 -5.91 -7.58 -1.10
CA SER A 70 -6.78 -8.22 -2.10
C SER A 70 -6.06 -8.57 -3.41
N GLY A 71 -4.79 -8.23 -3.55
CA GLY A 71 -3.98 -8.51 -4.74
C GLY A 71 -3.75 -7.31 -5.66
N LEU A 72 -3.95 -6.08 -5.17
CA LEU A 72 -3.59 -4.89 -5.94
C LEU A 72 -2.08 -4.86 -6.19
N THR A 73 -1.69 -4.72 -7.46
CA THR A 73 -0.28 -4.74 -7.88
C THR A 73 0.35 -3.36 -7.97
N SER A 74 -0.46 -2.32 -8.20
CA SER A 74 0.00 -0.94 -8.29
C SER A 74 -1.05 0.04 -7.77
N ALA A 75 -0.61 1.20 -7.26
CA ALA A 75 -1.50 2.25 -6.80
C ALA A 75 -0.99 3.62 -7.23
N ILE A 76 -1.89 4.46 -7.74
CA ILE A 76 -1.61 5.87 -7.99
C ILE A 76 -1.97 6.64 -6.72
N THR A 77 -0.96 7.07 -5.98
CA THR A 77 -1.10 7.83 -4.74
C THR A 77 -0.03 8.90 -4.63
N ASN A 78 -0.22 9.88 -3.75
CA ASN A 78 0.77 10.91 -3.49
C ASN A 78 1.83 10.38 -2.49
N PRO A 79 3.09 10.17 -2.91
CA PRO A 79 4.13 9.63 -2.04
C PRO A 79 4.59 10.62 -0.95
N LEU A 80 4.20 11.90 -1.04
CA LEU A 80 4.53 12.92 -0.04
C LEU A 80 3.71 12.75 1.26
N HIS A 81 2.66 11.92 1.25
CA HIS A 81 1.91 11.61 2.46
C HIS A 81 2.53 10.42 3.18
N GLU A 82 3.25 10.74 4.26
CA GLU A 82 3.98 9.75 5.05
C GLU A 82 3.09 8.66 5.64
N SER A 83 1.88 9.00 6.09
CA SER A 83 0.91 8.03 6.62
C SER A 83 0.45 7.00 5.57
N VAL A 84 0.29 7.43 4.32
CA VAL A 84 -0.09 6.56 3.21
C VAL A 84 1.08 5.64 2.86
N MET A 85 2.29 6.19 2.74
CA MET A 85 3.49 5.41 2.46
C MET A 85 3.81 4.40 3.57
N GLN A 86 3.65 4.78 4.84
CA GLN A 86 3.81 3.88 5.98
C GLN A 86 2.82 2.72 5.91
N SER A 87 1.57 3.01 5.57
CA SER A 87 0.53 1.98 5.44
C SER A 87 0.81 1.02 4.28
N VAL A 88 1.30 1.53 3.14
CA VAL A 88 1.71 0.71 1.99
C VAL A 88 2.89 -0.19 2.35
N LEU A 89 3.95 0.36 2.94
CA LEU A 89 5.13 -0.41 3.35
C LEU A 89 4.76 -1.47 4.39
N GLY A 90 3.87 -1.14 5.34
CA GLY A 90 3.38 -2.09 6.34
C GLY A 90 2.54 -3.19 5.70
N ALA A 91 1.70 -2.86 4.71
CA ALA A 91 0.94 -3.85 3.94
C ALA A 91 1.86 -4.82 3.20
N ASP A 92 2.92 -4.30 2.55
CA ASP A 92 3.88 -5.12 1.82
C ASP A 92 4.62 -6.11 2.73
N VAL A 93 5.01 -5.68 3.94
CA VAL A 93 5.59 -6.58 4.94
C VAL A 93 4.58 -7.67 5.34
N MET A 94 3.34 -7.30 5.65
CA MET A 94 2.30 -8.24 6.09
C MET A 94 1.91 -9.24 5.01
N MET A 95 1.97 -8.84 3.74
CA MET A 95 1.66 -9.70 2.59
C MET A 95 2.86 -10.54 2.13
N GLY A 96 4.04 -10.36 2.73
CA GLY A 96 5.27 -11.07 2.34
C GLY A 96 5.92 -10.55 1.06
N ASN A 97 5.55 -9.34 0.60
CA ASN A 97 6.15 -8.67 -0.54
C ASN A 97 7.50 -7.99 -0.22
N ASP A 98 7.87 -7.88 1.07
CA ASP A 98 9.17 -7.36 1.54
C ASP A 98 9.99 -8.47 2.22
N PRO A 99 10.86 -9.19 1.48
CA PRO A 99 11.68 -10.25 2.04
C PRO A 99 12.59 -9.71 3.14
N ASN A 100 12.54 -10.33 4.32
CA ASN A 100 13.28 -9.92 5.52
C ASN A 100 12.98 -8.49 6.02
N CYS A 101 11.83 -7.91 5.63
CA CYS A 101 11.41 -6.57 6.04
C CYS A 101 12.46 -5.49 5.72
N VAL A 102 13.28 -5.69 4.68
CA VAL A 102 14.45 -4.85 4.40
C VAL A 102 14.03 -3.43 4.05
N ARG A 103 12.96 -3.27 3.27
CA ARG A 103 12.44 -1.93 2.93
C ARG A 103 11.90 -1.24 4.16
N TRP A 104 11.16 -1.94 5.01
CA TRP A 104 10.66 -1.39 6.26
C TRP A 104 11.79 -0.97 7.20
N ILE A 105 12.77 -1.85 7.44
CA ILE A 105 13.92 -1.58 8.30
C ILE A 105 14.72 -0.42 7.74
N ASN A 106 15.09 -0.40 6.45
CA ASN A 106 15.86 0.70 5.88
C ASN A 106 15.14 2.05 5.97
N ARG A 107 13.80 2.06 5.92
CA ARG A 107 12.98 3.27 6.02
C ARG A 107 12.90 3.81 7.46
N TYR A 108 12.75 2.93 8.44
CA TYR A 108 12.49 3.30 9.84
C TYR A 108 13.66 3.07 10.80
N ARG A 109 14.78 2.53 10.31
CA ARG A 109 16.02 2.45 11.09
C ARG A 109 16.49 3.85 11.38
N GLN A 110 16.28 4.29 12.61
CA GLN A 110 16.90 5.48 13.13
C GLN A 110 18.43 5.29 13.03
N PRO A 111 19.20 6.31 12.62
CA PRO A 111 20.64 6.25 12.78
C PRO A 111 20.89 6.03 14.26
N VAL A 112 21.61 4.95 14.59
CA VAL A 112 22.02 4.68 15.96
C VAL A 112 22.79 5.93 16.41
N THR A 113 22.21 6.69 17.34
CA THR A 113 22.88 7.85 17.92
C THR A 113 24.19 7.33 18.50
N GLU A 114 25.33 7.90 18.10
CA GLU A 114 26.68 7.47 18.51
C GLU A 114 26.87 7.38 20.04
N GLY A 115 25.92 7.85 20.85
CA GLY A 115 25.90 7.72 22.31
C GLY A 115 25.48 6.36 22.88
N GLU A 116 24.84 5.46 22.12
CA GLU A 116 24.48 4.12 22.64
C GLU A 116 25.61 3.09 22.50
N LYS A 117 26.56 3.30 21.59
CA LYS A 117 27.73 2.42 21.45
C LYS A 117 28.76 2.59 22.57
N ALA A 118 28.79 3.76 23.22
CA ALA A 118 29.74 4.03 24.30
C ALA A 118 29.39 3.31 25.61
N VAL A 119 28.13 2.90 25.80
CA VAL A 119 27.67 2.26 27.05
C VAL A 119 27.99 0.76 27.09
N GLU A 120 28.15 0.10 25.94
CA GLU A 120 28.52 -1.34 25.89
C GLU A 120 30.03 -1.58 26.04
N GLU A 121 30.90 -0.67 25.60
CA GLU A 121 32.36 -0.82 25.75
C GLU A 121 32.85 -0.58 27.19
N GLU A 122 32.12 0.18 28.01
CA GLU A 122 32.51 0.46 29.41
C GLU A 122 32.08 -0.64 30.41
N GLN A 123 31.20 -1.57 29.99
CA GLN A 123 30.76 -2.71 30.82
C GLN A 123 31.50 -4.02 30.52
N THR A 124 32.34 -4.05 29.47
CA THR A 124 33.23 -5.18 29.21
C THR A 124 34.66 -4.78 29.60
N SER A 125 34.85 -4.55 30.91
CA SER A 125 36.17 -4.63 31.55
C SER A 125 36.84 -5.98 31.31
#